data_AF-A0A7X9B7M1-F1
#
_entry.id   AF-A0A7X9B7M1-F1
#
_cell.length_a   1.000
_cell.length_b   1.000
_cell.length_c   1.000
_cell.angle_alpha   90.00
_cell.angle_beta   90.00
_cell.angle_gamma   90.00
#
_symmetry.space_group_name_H-M   'P 1'
#
loop_
_entity.id
_entity.type
_entity.pdbx_description
1 polymer ?
#
loop_
_entity_poly.entity_id
_entity_poly.type
_entity_poly.pdbx_seq_one_letter_code
_entity_poly.pdbx_strand_id
1 'polypeptide(L)'
;MNEENKWVQPVIEGAGVIALTVLFGFFTFSYLPFLIILYPLGFIIYGVKYGVNYGVIASLLTAFILGIIENITNTYVLIILFTPLIITMIYSMKKRRRPLEILLTSSLAFFASTLILFFLADSLRGLSIVNELEESFKEALFLQVDMLKQMGLSNYEVDRTRLLLQDAYKYIILILPSILIILALVISYLNYIISVYLLRTLGIGVLAMPWLHKFSAPNNFALGALVMFLGAFLMRGIDAKYYETISINLIVLIGLVFILQGLAVVDFYLIKWKQNKFTRFLTLVLSIILTPVLTVVSLIGGIDLVFDFRKIRRRKIK
;
A
#
# COMPACT_ATOMS: atom_id res chain seq x y z
N MET A 1 -14.13 19.23 34.01
CA MET A 1 -14.66 19.35 32.62
C MET A 1 -16.17 19.19 32.75
N ASN A 2 -16.94 20.27 32.58
CA ASN A 2 -18.40 20.25 32.77
C ASN A 2 -19.06 19.23 31.84
N GLU A 3 -20.06 18.50 32.34
CA GLU A 3 -20.71 17.40 31.62
C GLU A 3 -21.36 17.83 30.29
N GLU A 4 -21.81 19.10 30.17
CA GLU A 4 -22.31 19.67 28.91
C GLU A 4 -21.27 19.67 27.78
N ASN A 5 -19.98 19.84 28.11
CA ASN A 5 -18.92 19.93 27.09
C ASN A 5 -18.53 18.56 26.51
N LYS A 6 -19.01 17.46 27.11
CA LYS A 6 -18.64 16.08 26.73
C LYS A 6 -19.25 15.67 25.38
N TRP A 7 -20.39 16.25 25.00
CA TRP A 7 -21.09 15.94 23.75
C TRP A 7 -20.94 17.03 22.69
N VAL A 8 -20.76 18.29 23.09
CA VAL A 8 -20.65 19.44 22.17
C VAL A 8 -19.33 19.43 21.40
N GLN A 9 -18.20 19.19 22.06
CA GLN A 9 -16.89 19.19 21.41
C GLN A 9 -16.74 18.13 20.31
N PRO A 10 -17.11 16.85 20.53
CA PRO A 10 -17.09 15.85 19.45
C PRO A 10 -17.91 16.29 18.24
N VAL A 11 -19.10 16.86 18.45
CA VAL A 11 -19.98 17.28 17.35
C VAL A 11 -19.36 18.40 16.52
N ILE A 12 -18.80 19.43 17.16
CA ILE A 12 -18.16 20.56 16.46
C ILE A 12 -16.94 20.10 15.67
N GLU A 13 -16.06 19.30 16.31
CA GLU A 13 -14.87 18.78 15.62
C GLU A 13 -15.25 17.81 14.50
N GLY A 14 -16.28 16.98 14.71
CA GLY A 14 -16.81 16.08 13.69
C GLY A 14 -17.34 16.83 12.47
N ALA A 15 -18.09 17.91 12.68
CA ALA A 15 -18.56 18.78 11.60
C ALA A 15 -17.38 19.39 10.82
N GLY A 16 -16.34 19.86 11.53
CA GLY A 16 -15.11 20.37 10.90
C GLY A 16 -14.37 19.30 10.08
N VAL A 17 -14.25 18.08 10.60
CA VAL A 17 -13.64 16.94 9.88
C VAL A 17 -14.44 16.59 8.63
N ILE A 18 -15.77 16.52 8.72
CA ILE A 18 -16.64 16.26 7.58
C ILE A 18 -16.48 17.37 6.53
N ALA A 19 -16.60 18.64 6.91
CA ALA A 19 -16.47 19.76 5.97
C ALA A 19 -15.12 19.75 5.24
N LEU A 20 -14.01 19.56 5.98
CA LEU A 20 -12.67 19.52 5.41
C LEU A 20 -12.46 18.30 4.49
N THR A 21 -12.99 17.14 4.86
CA THR A 21 -12.84 15.92 4.05
C THR A 21 -13.78 15.89 2.84
N VAL A 22 -14.93 16.55 2.88
CA VAL A 22 -15.78 16.81 1.70
C VAL A 22 -15.03 17.71 0.72
N LEU A 23 -14.48 18.84 1.17
CA LEU A 23 -13.70 19.74 0.29
C LEU A 23 -12.48 19.04 -0.30
N PHE A 24 -11.75 18.29 0.53
CA PHE A 24 -10.60 17.50 0.08
C PHE A 24 -10.99 16.40 -0.91
N GLY A 25 -12.10 15.69 -0.65
CA GLY A 25 -12.63 14.66 -1.54
C GLY A 25 -13.00 15.22 -2.90
N PHE A 26 -13.78 16.31 -2.92
CA PHE A 26 -14.19 16.98 -4.16
C PHE A 26 -12.98 17.45 -4.98
N PHE A 27 -12.00 18.07 -4.32
CA PHE A 27 -10.77 18.50 -4.98
C PHE A 27 -9.98 17.32 -5.56
N THR A 28 -9.90 16.23 -4.80
CA THR A 28 -9.16 15.03 -5.23
C THR A 28 -9.81 14.39 -6.45
N PHE A 29 -11.13 14.16 -6.45
CA PHE A 29 -11.81 13.56 -7.59
C PHE A 29 -11.74 14.42 -8.85
N SER A 30 -11.81 15.75 -8.69
CA SER A 30 -11.85 16.68 -9.82
C SER A 30 -10.47 16.98 -10.42
N TYR A 31 -9.42 17.08 -9.59
CA TYR A 31 -8.12 17.60 -10.03
C TYR A 31 -6.96 16.63 -9.82
N LEU A 32 -6.90 15.92 -8.69
CA LEU A 32 -5.75 15.09 -8.32
C LEU A 32 -6.18 13.72 -7.74
N PRO A 33 -6.70 12.79 -8.56
CA PRO A 33 -7.33 11.55 -8.08
C PRO A 33 -6.42 10.67 -7.20
N PHE A 34 -5.11 10.72 -7.41
CA PHE A 34 -4.13 9.96 -6.65
C PHE A 34 -4.05 10.36 -5.17
N LEU A 35 -4.51 11.56 -4.79
CA LEU A 35 -4.53 11.99 -3.38
C LEU A 35 -5.62 11.29 -2.55
N ILE A 36 -6.51 10.52 -3.19
CA ILE A 36 -7.63 9.83 -2.52
C ILE A 36 -7.16 8.83 -1.47
N ILE A 37 -5.93 8.35 -1.58
CA ILE A 37 -5.28 7.48 -0.60
C ILE A 37 -5.21 8.11 0.81
N LEU A 38 -5.31 9.44 0.90
CA LEU A 38 -5.28 10.21 2.15
C LEU A 38 -6.69 10.51 2.70
N TYR A 39 -7.75 10.13 1.99
CA TYR A 39 -9.14 10.28 2.43
C TYR A 39 -9.41 9.76 3.86
N PRO A 40 -8.87 8.59 4.30
CA PRO A 40 -9.13 8.06 5.64
C PRO A 40 -8.58 8.91 6.79
N LEU A 41 -7.58 9.78 6.53
CA LEU A 41 -6.76 10.41 7.57
C LEU A 41 -7.57 11.16 8.62
N GLY A 42 -8.49 12.03 8.17
CA GLY A 42 -9.30 12.86 9.08
C GLY A 42 -10.16 12.00 10.00
N PHE A 43 -10.78 10.95 9.44
CA PHE A 43 -11.64 10.02 10.18
C PHE A 43 -10.86 9.16 11.17
N ILE A 44 -9.63 8.74 10.82
CA ILE A 44 -8.75 8.00 11.72
C ILE A 44 -8.40 8.85 12.94
N ILE A 45 -7.98 10.11 12.72
CA ILE A 45 -7.59 11.01 13.82
C ILE A 45 -8.78 11.29 14.74
N TYR A 46 -9.91 11.67 14.15
CA TYR A 46 -11.16 11.93 14.86
C TYR A 46 -11.64 10.69 15.63
N GLY A 47 -11.58 9.52 15.00
CA GLY A 47 -11.99 8.26 15.61
C GLY A 47 -11.07 7.77 16.71
N VAL A 48 -9.75 8.03 16.65
CA VAL A 48 -8.84 7.73 17.76
C VAL A 48 -9.19 8.59 18.97
N LYS A 49 -9.45 9.89 18.76
CA LYS A 49 -9.80 10.85 19.82
C LYS A 49 -11.12 10.51 20.51
N TYR A 50 -12.19 10.28 19.75
CA TYR A 50 -13.54 10.13 20.32
C TYR A 50 -14.09 8.69 20.31
N GLY A 51 -13.64 7.82 19.42
CA GLY A 51 -14.12 6.44 19.30
C GLY A 51 -14.29 5.98 17.86
N VAL A 52 -14.23 4.66 17.62
CA VAL A 52 -14.36 4.06 16.29
C VAL A 52 -15.65 4.52 15.61
N ASN A 53 -16.76 4.51 16.34
CA ASN A 53 -18.08 4.92 15.81
C ASN A 53 -18.08 6.35 15.27
N TYR A 54 -17.40 7.29 15.95
CA TYR A 54 -17.32 8.68 15.50
C TYR A 54 -16.58 8.81 14.17
N GLY A 55 -15.45 8.10 14.02
CA GLY A 55 -14.70 8.08 12.76
C GLY A 55 -15.50 7.48 11.60
N VAL A 56 -16.17 6.35 11.85
CA VAL A 56 -16.99 5.65 10.84
C VAL A 56 -18.21 6.47 10.43
N ILE A 57 -18.96 7.04 11.39
CA ILE A 57 -20.13 7.86 11.06
C ILE A 57 -19.71 9.08 10.23
N ALA A 58 -18.61 9.75 10.60
CA ALA A 58 -18.10 10.88 9.84
C ALA A 58 -17.68 10.47 8.41
N SER A 59 -17.04 9.30 8.23
CA SER A 59 -16.67 8.83 6.89
C SER A 59 -17.88 8.48 6.04
N LEU A 60 -18.90 7.83 6.61
CA LEU A 60 -20.13 7.51 5.90
C LEU A 60 -20.91 8.76 5.47
N LEU A 61 -21.04 9.75 6.36
CA LEU A 61 -21.68 11.03 6.03
C LEU A 61 -20.93 11.77 4.93
N THR A 62 -19.60 11.83 5.02
CA THR A 62 -18.76 12.47 4.00
C THR A 62 -18.91 11.77 2.65
N ALA A 63 -18.85 10.43 2.62
CA ALA A 63 -19.02 9.66 1.39
C ALA A 63 -20.39 9.91 0.75
N PHE A 64 -21.46 9.98 1.56
CA PHE A 64 -22.81 10.28 1.07
C PHE A 64 -22.92 11.68 0.47
N ILE A 65 -22.36 12.69 1.15
CA ILE A 65 -22.34 14.08 0.65
C ILE A 65 -21.57 14.16 -0.68
N LEU A 66 -20.39 13.53 -0.77
CA LEU A 66 -19.62 13.49 -2.01
C LEU A 66 -20.38 12.79 -3.15
N GLY A 67 -21.12 11.74 -2.84
CA GLY A 67 -21.99 11.07 -3.82
C GLY A 67 -23.09 11.94 -4.40
N ILE A 68 -23.64 12.86 -3.60
CA ILE A 68 -24.65 13.82 -4.04
C ILE A 68 -24.02 14.89 -4.94
N ILE A 69 -22.82 15.37 -4.57
CA ILE A 69 -22.12 16.44 -5.31
C ILE A 69 -21.60 15.94 -6.66
N GLU A 70 -21.08 14.72 -6.70
CA GLU A 70 -20.40 14.17 -7.89
C GLU A 70 -21.18 13.03 -8.54
N ASN A 71 -21.14 11.84 -7.92
CA ASN A 71 -21.78 10.64 -8.45
C ASN A 71 -21.96 9.60 -7.33
N ILE A 72 -23.12 8.94 -7.30
CA ILE A 72 -23.43 7.85 -6.36
C ILE A 72 -22.36 6.73 -6.37
N THR A 73 -21.67 6.52 -7.50
CA THR A 73 -20.56 5.56 -7.64
C THR A 73 -19.42 5.86 -6.67
N ASN A 74 -19.10 7.14 -6.46
CA ASN A 74 -18.01 7.54 -5.57
C ASN A 74 -18.35 7.19 -4.11
N THR A 75 -19.63 7.24 -3.72
CA THR A 75 -20.10 6.76 -2.41
C THR A 75 -19.74 5.30 -2.20
N TYR A 76 -20.07 4.42 -3.15
CA TYR A 76 -19.80 2.99 -3.01
C TYR A 76 -18.30 2.71 -2.91
N VAL A 77 -17.50 3.35 -3.77
CA VAL A 77 -16.04 3.22 -3.75
C VAL A 77 -15.50 3.63 -2.39
N LEU A 78 -15.85 4.82 -1.90
CA LEU A 78 -15.33 5.32 -0.63
C LEU A 78 -15.73 4.45 0.56
N ILE A 79 -16.99 4.01 0.61
CA ILE A 79 -17.50 3.21 1.71
C ILE A 79 -16.83 1.83 1.72
N ILE A 80 -16.89 1.10 0.60
CA ILE A 80 -16.39 -0.28 0.50
C ILE A 80 -14.88 -0.31 0.68
N LEU A 81 -14.16 0.61 0.04
CA LEU A 81 -12.71 0.62 0.00
C LEU A 81 -12.09 1.08 1.33
N PHE A 82 -12.55 2.20 1.89
CA PHE A 82 -11.85 2.86 2.99
C PHE A 82 -12.46 2.60 4.37
N THR A 83 -13.76 2.33 4.49
CA THR A 83 -14.39 2.17 5.82
C THR A 83 -13.77 1.02 6.63
N PRO A 84 -13.51 -0.18 6.06
CA PRO A 84 -12.85 -1.26 6.81
C PRO A 84 -11.42 -0.92 7.24
N LEU A 85 -10.67 -0.18 6.41
CA LEU A 85 -9.36 0.35 6.80
C LEU A 85 -9.49 1.32 7.98
N ILE A 86 -10.44 2.26 7.94
CA ILE A 86 -10.69 3.23 9.02
C ILE A 86 -11.01 2.49 10.32
N ILE A 87 -11.92 1.51 10.29
CA ILE A 87 -12.32 0.71 11.46
C ILE A 87 -11.12 0.00 12.08
N THR A 88 -10.42 -0.81 11.28
CA THR A 88 -9.31 -1.64 11.76
C THR A 88 -8.16 -0.80 12.32
N MET A 89 -7.90 0.34 11.69
CA MET A 89 -6.83 1.25 12.08
C MET A 89 -7.12 1.97 13.39
N ILE A 90 -8.30 2.60 13.51
CA ILE A 90 -8.72 3.25 14.76
C ILE A 90 -8.74 2.24 15.89
N TYR A 91 -9.37 1.07 15.68
CA TYR A 91 -9.50 0.05 16.70
C TYR A 91 -8.12 -0.44 17.19
N SER A 92 -7.20 -0.74 16.27
CA SER A 92 -5.87 -1.23 16.61
C SER A 92 -5.00 -0.17 17.28
N MET A 93 -5.10 1.10 16.85
CA MET A 93 -4.43 2.23 17.49
C MET A 93 -4.94 2.48 18.92
N LYS A 94 -6.27 2.46 19.12
CA LYS A 94 -6.87 2.63 20.46
C LYS A 94 -6.51 1.48 21.41
N LYS A 95 -6.40 0.25 20.89
CA LYS A 95 -5.91 -0.91 21.66
C LYS A 95 -4.39 -0.90 21.88
N ARG A 96 -3.67 0.13 21.42
CA ARG A 96 -2.20 0.25 21.55
C ARG A 96 -1.46 -1.00 21.03
N ARG A 97 -1.97 -1.59 19.94
CA ARG A 97 -1.31 -2.71 19.27
C ARG A 97 0.06 -2.29 18.72
N ARG A 98 0.91 -3.28 18.44
CA ARG A 98 2.24 -2.99 17.87
C ARG A 98 2.08 -2.35 16.47
N PRO A 99 2.96 -1.43 16.08
CA PRO A 99 2.89 -0.76 14.76
C PRO A 99 2.75 -1.72 13.56
N LEU A 100 3.49 -2.83 13.57
CA LEU A 100 3.40 -3.86 12.54
C LEU A 100 2.04 -4.57 12.50
N GLU A 101 1.42 -4.80 13.67
CA GLU A 101 0.08 -5.40 13.74
C GLU A 101 -0.98 -4.44 13.20
N ILE A 102 -0.88 -3.14 13.53
CA ILE A 102 -1.77 -2.11 12.99
C ILE A 102 -1.67 -2.11 11.46
N LEU A 103 -0.46 -2.04 10.92
CA LEU A 103 -0.19 -2.09 9.48
C LEU A 103 -0.81 -3.33 8.82
N LEU A 104 -0.46 -4.53 9.31
CA LEU A 104 -0.93 -5.76 8.70
C LEU A 104 -2.47 -5.88 8.73
N THR A 105 -3.10 -5.54 9.86
CA THR A 105 -4.57 -5.62 9.97
C THR A 105 -5.27 -4.61 9.06
N SER A 106 -4.77 -3.38 8.97
CA SER A 106 -5.34 -2.36 8.08
C SER A 106 -5.10 -2.65 6.60
N SER A 107 -3.94 -3.17 6.24
CA SER A 107 -3.63 -3.57 4.86
C SER A 107 -4.45 -4.76 4.41
N LEU A 108 -4.63 -5.77 5.28
CA LEU A 108 -5.51 -6.90 4.98
C LEU A 108 -6.96 -6.46 4.80
N ALA A 109 -7.45 -5.54 5.64
CA ALA A 109 -8.79 -4.98 5.50
C ALA A 109 -8.96 -4.24 4.16
N PHE A 110 -8.01 -3.37 3.80
CA PHE A 110 -8.04 -2.63 2.54
C PHE A 110 -7.91 -3.54 1.31
N PHE A 111 -7.03 -4.55 1.38
CA PHE A 111 -6.88 -5.54 0.31
C PHE A 111 -8.17 -6.34 0.12
N ALA A 112 -8.78 -6.84 1.19
CA ALA A 112 -10.06 -7.54 1.13
C ALA A 112 -11.17 -6.63 0.56
N SER A 113 -11.24 -5.38 1.01
CA SER A 113 -12.14 -4.37 0.47
C SER A 113 -11.96 -4.14 -1.04
N THR A 114 -10.70 -4.15 -1.51
CA THR A 114 -10.39 -4.00 -2.93
C THR A 114 -10.93 -5.19 -3.73
N LEU A 115 -10.71 -6.42 -3.25
CA LEU A 115 -11.24 -7.62 -3.89
C LEU A 115 -12.78 -7.64 -3.93
N ILE A 116 -13.42 -7.21 -2.84
CA ILE A 116 -14.89 -7.08 -2.78
C ILE A 116 -15.38 -6.05 -3.79
N LEU A 117 -14.72 -4.89 -3.87
CA LEU A 117 -15.07 -3.86 -4.84
C LEU A 117 -14.95 -4.37 -6.27
N PHE A 118 -13.90 -5.14 -6.58
CA PHE A 118 -13.67 -5.71 -7.91
C PHE A 118 -14.76 -6.72 -8.26
N PHE A 119 -15.10 -7.61 -7.31
CA PHE A 119 -16.18 -8.59 -7.49
C PHE A 119 -17.54 -7.92 -7.70
N LEU A 120 -17.83 -6.84 -6.97
CA LEU A 120 -19.08 -6.10 -7.12
C LEU A 120 -19.14 -5.33 -8.44
N ALA A 121 -18.03 -4.76 -8.90
CA ALA A 121 -17.96 -4.09 -10.19
C ALA A 121 -18.24 -5.07 -11.35
N ASP A 122 -17.65 -6.26 -11.29
CA ASP A 122 -17.85 -7.31 -12.29
C ASP A 122 -19.30 -7.83 -12.28
N SER A 123 -19.80 -8.24 -11.10
CA SER A 123 -21.13 -8.87 -10.98
C SER A 123 -22.32 -7.92 -11.21
N LEU A 124 -22.25 -6.66 -10.75
CA LEU A 124 -23.37 -5.73 -10.81
C LEU A 124 -23.40 -4.89 -12.09
N ARG A 125 -22.23 -4.63 -12.68
CA ARG A 125 -22.09 -3.71 -13.82
C ARG A 125 -21.52 -4.38 -15.07
N GLY A 126 -21.11 -5.66 -14.98
CA GLY A 126 -20.39 -6.33 -16.07
C GLY A 126 -18.99 -5.75 -16.31
N LEU A 127 -18.47 -4.97 -15.36
CA LEU A 127 -17.20 -4.27 -15.49
C LEU A 127 -16.08 -5.11 -14.87
N SER A 128 -15.52 -6.00 -15.68
CA SER A 128 -14.29 -6.72 -15.33
C SER A 128 -13.12 -5.75 -15.37
N ILE A 129 -12.49 -5.52 -14.22
CA ILE A 129 -11.30 -4.66 -14.14
C ILE A 129 -10.15 -5.19 -14.99
N VAL A 130 -10.06 -6.51 -15.16
CA VAL A 130 -9.05 -7.10 -16.05
C VAL A 130 -9.32 -6.72 -17.51
N ASN A 131 -10.59 -6.69 -17.92
CA ASN A 131 -10.95 -6.30 -19.29
C ASN A 131 -10.72 -4.81 -19.52
N GLU A 132 -11.08 -3.95 -18.56
CA GLU A 132 -10.83 -2.50 -18.60
C GLU A 132 -9.32 -2.19 -18.71
N LEU A 133 -8.48 -2.92 -17.96
CA LEU A 133 -7.03 -2.83 -18.08
C LEU A 133 -6.54 -3.31 -19.44
N GLU A 134 -7.16 -4.35 -20.01
CA GLU A 134 -6.81 -4.86 -21.35
C GLU A 134 -7.15 -3.85 -22.45
N GLU A 135 -8.32 -3.23 -22.38
CA GLU A 135 -8.77 -2.22 -23.33
C GLU A 135 -7.89 -0.97 -23.25
N SER A 136 -7.64 -0.47 -22.04
CA SER A 136 -6.73 0.65 -21.80
C SER A 136 -5.32 0.36 -22.33
N PHE A 137 -4.84 -0.87 -22.15
CA PHE A 137 -3.54 -1.29 -22.68
C PHE A 137 -3.54 -1.36 -24.21
N LYS A 138 -4.58 -1.91 -24.83
CA LYS A 138 -4.71 -1.97 -26.31
C LYS A 138 -4.69 -0.57 -26.92
N GLU A 139 -5.38 0.37 -26.30
CA GLU A 139 -5.38 1.77 -26.74
C GLU A 139 -3.99 2.40 -26.59
N ALA A 140 -3.35 2.24 -25.43
CA ALA A 140 -1.98 2.72 -25.21
C ALA A 140 -0.96 2.10 -26.17
N LEU A 141 -1.09 0.81 -26.46
CA LEU A 141 -0.27 0.09 -27.43
C LEU A 141 -0.47 0.66 -28.85
N PHE A 142 -1.72 0.89 -29.25
CA PHE A 142 -2.04 1.47 -30.55
C PHE A 142 -1.38 2.84 -30.72
N LEU A 143 -1.53 3.73 -29.74
CA LEU A 143 -0.92 5.06 -29.75
C LEU A 143 0.62 5.01 -29.81
N GLN A 144 1.24 4.12 -29.03
CA GLN A 144 2.70 3.96 -29.05
C GLN A 144 3.20 3.44 -30.40
N VAL A 145 2.54 2.41 -30.96
CA VAL A 145 2.91 1.85 -32.26
C VAL A 145 2.74 2.87 -33.38
N ASP A 146 1.67 3.66 -33.35
CA ASP A 146 1.42 4.72 -34.33
C ASP A 146 2.51 5.79 -34.27
N MET A 147 2.88 6.24 -33.06
CA MET A 147 3.97 7.18 -32.86
C MET A 147 5.32 6.64 -33.38
N LEU A 148 5.63 5.37 -33.13
CA LEU A 148 6.86 4.73 -33.63
C LEU A 148 6.91 4.66 -35.16
N LYS A 149 5.76 4.40 -35.81
CA LYS A 149 5.65 4.45 -37.28
C LYS A 149 5.87 5.86 -37.82
N GLN A 150 5.32 6.87 -37.15
CA GLN A 150 5.51 8.28 -37.53
C GLN A 150 6.97 8.74 -37.38
N MET A 151 7.74 8.14 -36.45
CA MET A 151 9.18 8.41 -36.28
C MET A 151 10.06 7.80 -37.39
N GLY A 152 9.49 7.08 -38.35
CA GLY A 152 10.22 6.49 -39.48
C GLY A 152 11.02 5.23 -39.13
N LEU A 153 10.69 4.57 -38.02
CA LEU A 153 11.32 3.30 -37.63
C LEU A 153 10.97 2.18 -38.61
N SER A 154 11.86 1.18 -38.71
CA SER A 154 11.60 0.02 -39.54
C SER A 154 10.44 -0.82 -39.01
N ASN A 155 9.70 -1.51 -39.89
CA ASN A 155 8.63 -2.43 -39.48
C ASN A 155 9.11 -3.48 -38.48
N TYR A 156 10.36 -3.94 -38.62
CA TYR A 156 10.98 -4.87 -37.68
C TYR A 156 11.11 -4.30 -36.26
N GLU A 157 11.57 -3.06 -36.13
CA GLU A 157 11.72 -2.39 -34.83
C GLU A 157 10.35 -2.10 -34.18
N VAL A 158 9.37 -1.70 -34.98
CA VAL A 158 7.99 -1.48 -34.54
C VAL A 158 7.38 -2.78 -34.02
N ASP A 159 7.49 -3.88 -34.77
CA ASP A 159 6.95 -5.18 -34.37
C ASP A 159 7.66 -5.74 -33.13
N ARG A 160 8.99 -5.60 -33.05
CA ARG A 160 9.75 -5.98 -31.86
C ARG A 160 9.27 -5.23 -30.62
N THR A 161 9.09 -3.91 -30.73
CA THR A 161 8.62 -3.08 -29.62
C THR A 161 7.20 -3.43 -29.21
N ARG A 162 6.33 -3.69 -30.19
CA ARG A 162 4.96 -4.15 -29.96
C ARG A 162 4.93 -5.45 -29.15
N LEU A 163 5.75 -6.43 -29.51
CA LEU A 163 5.84 -7.71 -28.78
C LEU A 163 6.32 -7.50 -27.35
N LEU A 164 7.37 -6.69 -27.15
CA LEU A 164 7.88 -6.36 -25.82
C LEU A 164 6.81 -5.72 -24.92
N LEU A 165 6.02 -4.78 -25.46
CA LEU A 165 4.93 -4.15 -24.72
C LEU A 165 3.83 -5.16 -24.37
N GLN A 166 3.45 -6.03 -25.31
CA GLN A 166 2.45 -7.07 -25.06
C GLN A 166 2.88 -8.06 -23.98
N ASP A 167 4.15 -8.45 -23.97
CA ASP A 167 4.69 -9.33 -22.93
C ASP A 167 4.78 -8.61 -21.57
N ALA A 168 5.14 -7.33 -21.56
CA ALA A 168 5.09 -6.50 -20.35
C ALA A 168 3.67 -6.42 -19.76
N TYR A 169 2.65 -6.28 -20.62
CA TYR A 169 1.25 -6.31 -20.19
C TYR A 169 0.84 -7.65 -19.57
N LYS A 170 1.13 -8.77 -20.25
CA LYS A 170 0.87 -10.11 -19.70
C LYS A 170 1.53 -10.28 -18.33
N TYR A 171 2.76 -9.80 -18.19
CA TYR A 171 3.48 -9.82 -16.92
C TYR A 171 2.78 -8.97 -15.84
N ILE A 172 2.32 -7.76 -16.17
CA ILE A 172 1.55 -6.90 -15.25
C ILE A 172 0.28 -7.61 -14.75
N ILE A 173 -0.47 -8.24 -15.64
CA ILE A 173 -1.68 -8.99 -15.28
C ILE A 173 -1.33 -10.16 -14.35
N LEU A 174 -0.24 -10.89 -14.63
CA LEU A 174 0.22 -11.97 -13.77
C LEU A 174 0.60 -11.50 -12.36
N ILE A 175 1.23 -10.33 -12.21
CA ILE A 175 1.63 -9.79 -10.89
C ILE A 175 0.59 -8.88 -10.24
N LEU A 176 -0.58 -8.68 -10.87
CA LEU A 176 -1.64 -7.80 -10.37
C LEU A 176 -2.02 -8.08 -8.91
N PRO A 177 -2.16 -9.35 -8.45
CA PRO A 177 -2.44 -9.63 -7.04
C PRO A 177 -1.38 -9.05 -6.09
N SER A 178 -0.10 -9.16 -6.43
CA SER A 178 0.99 -8.56 -5.65
C SER A 178 0.93 -7.06 -5.68
N ILE A 179 0.65 -6.44 -6.84
CA ILE A 179 0.49 -4.98 -6.94
C ILE A 179 -0.58 -4.51 -5.95
N LEU A 180 -1.74 -5.18 -5.91
CA LEU A 180 -2.82 -4.83 -4.98
C LEU A 180 -2.42 -4.98 -3.51
N ILE A 181 -1.71 -6.06 -3.15
CA ILE A 181 -1.21 -6.26 -1.78
C ILE A 181 -0.21 -5.15 -1.40
N ILE A 182 0.72 -4.82 -2.31
CA ILE A 182 1.74 -3.80 -2.07
C ILE A 182 1.09 -2.42 -1.94
N LEU A 183 0.13 -2.08 -2.80
CA LEU A 183 -0.64 -0.85 -2.70
C LEU A 183 -1.40 -0.77 -1.38
N ALA A 184 -2.04 -1.85 -0.95
CA ALA A 184 -2.73 -1.91 0.34
C ALA A 184 -1.76 -1.64 1.51
N LEU A 185 -0.56 -2.20 1.46
CA LEU A 185 0.51 -1.95 2.44
C LEU A 185 0.97 -0.50 2.42
N VAL A 186 1.24 0.08 1.25
CA VAL A 186 1.69 1.48 1.11
C VAL A 186 0.61 2.45 1.60
N ILE A 187 -0.65 2.27 1.19
CA ILE A 187 -1.77 3.13 1.61
C ILE A 187 -1.95 3.07 3.13
N SER A 188 -1.93 1.87 3.71
CA SER A 188 -2.02 1.70 5.15
C SER A 188 -0.83 2.32 5.89
N TYR A 189 0.38 2.17 5.33
CA TYR A 189 1.60 2.75 5.88
C TYR A 189 1.54 4.27 5.91
N LEU A 190 1.16 4.90 4.80
CA LEU A 190 1.03 6.34 4.69
C LEU A 190 -0.02 6.87 5.67
N ASN A 191 -1.21 6.25 5.72
CA ASN A 191 -2.23 6.61 6.69
C ASN A 191 -1.72 6.47 8.13
N TYR A 192 -0.94 5.43 8.43
CA TYR A 192 -0.43 5.19 9.77
C TYR A 192 0.59 6.23 10.21
N ILE A 193 1.61 6.49 9.39
CA ILE A 193 2.67 7.43 9.75
C ILE A 193 2.12 8.85 9.88
N ILE A 194 1.21 9.26 8.98
CA ILE A 194 0.62 10.60 9.00
C ILE A 194 -0.33 10.73 10.19
N SER A 195 -1.21 9.75 10.44
CA SER A 195 -2.08 9.77 11.62
C SER A 195 -1.29 9.78 12.91
N VAL A 196 -0.21 8.99 13.04
CA VAL A 196 0.65 9.02 14.24
C VAL A 196 1.31 10.39 14.43
N TYR A 197 1.82 10.99 13.36
CA TYR A 197 2.42 12.32 13.40
C TYR A 197 1.41 13.35 13.91
N LEU A 198 0.22 13.42 13.29
CA LEU A 198 -0.83 14.38 13.64
C LEU A 198 -1.42 14.14 15.03
N LEU A 199 -1.61 12.89 15.44
CA LEU A 199 -2.09 12.56 16.78
C LEU A 199 -1.07 12.98 17.86
N ARG A 200 0.23 12.83 17.60
CA ARG A 200 1.27 13.27 18.53
C ARG A 200 1.34 14.79 18.64
N THR A 201 1.14 15.53 17.54
CA THR A 201 1.04 16.99 17.60
C THR A 201 -0.15 17.47 18.41
N LEU A 202 -1.22 16.66 18.50
CA LEU A 202 -2.39 16.89 19.34
C LEU A 202 -2.22 16.39 20.79
N GLY A 203 -1.02 15.94 21.18
CA GLY A 203 -0.74 15.41 22.51
C GLY A 203 -1.29 14.01 22.78
N ILE A 204 -1.79 13.30 21.76
CA ILE A 204 -2.35 11.96 21.90
C ILE A 204 -1.23 10.92 21.76
N GLY A 205 -0.99 10.17 22.84
CA GLY A 205 0.05 9.16 22.93
C GLY A 205 -0.25 7.92 22.09
N VAL A 206 0.31 7.87 20.87
CA VAL A 206 0.27 6.70 19.98
C VAL A 206 1.67 6.11 19.78
N LEU A 207 1.74 4.78 19.76
CA LEU A 207 2.96 4.05 19.40
C LEU A 207 3.39 4.46 17.99
N ALA A 208 4.64 4.88 17.83
CA ALA A 208 5.20 5.17 16.52
C ALA A 208 5.85 3.94 15.93
N MET A 209 5.82 3.86 14.60
CA MET A 209 6.61 2.89 13.86
C MET A 209 8.08 3.01 14.28
N PRO A 210 8.76 1.90 14.63
CA PRO A 210 10.20 1.94 14.78
C PRO A 210 10.84 2.34 13.44
N TRP A 211 11.88 3.16 13.53
CA TRP A 211 12.66 3.59 12.37
C TRP A 211 13.13 2.42 11.50
N LEU A 212 13.29 2.68 10.19
CA LEU A 212 13.66 1.69 9.18
C LEU A 212 14.86 0.81 9.59
N HIS A 213 15.94 1.37 10.16
CA HIS A 213 17.09 0.60 10.66
C HIS A 213 16.78 -0.51 11.69
N LYS A 214 15.63 -0.43 12.38
CA LYS A 214 15.15 -1.46 13.33
C LYS A 214 14.21 -2.47 12.70
N PHE A 215 13.79 -2.25 11.45
CA PHE A 215 12.96 -3.21 10.73
C PHE A 215 13.74 -4.52 10.56
N SER A 216 13.09 -5.61 10.96
CA SER A 216 13.52 -6.94 10.62
C SER A 216 12.30 -7.81 10.42
N ALA A 217 12.27 -8.58 9.34
CA ALA A 217 11.27 -9.64 9.20
C ALA A 217 11.42 -10.69 10.33
N PRO A 218 10.35 -11.46 10.61
CA PRO A 218 10.34 -12.50 11.63
C PRO A 218 11.46 -13.54 11.44
N ASN A 219 11.93 -14.15 12.54
CA ASN A 219 13.01 -15.16 12.52
C ASN A 219 12.71 -16.34 11.58
N ASN A 220 11.44 -16.74 11.48
CA ASN A 220 10.97 -17.84 10.65
C ASN A 220 10.69 -17.43 9.20
N PHE A 221 10.89 -16.16 8.82
CA PHE A 221 10.58 -15.69 7.48
C PHE A 221 11.38 -16.40 6.39
N ALA A 222 12.68 -16.61 6.60
CA ALA A 222 13.54 -17.29 5.63
C ALA A 222 13.11 -18.76 5.40
N LEU A 223 12.77 -19.48 6.48
CA LEU A 223 12.22 -20.83 6.39
C LEU A 223 10.85 -20.84 5.71
N GLY A 224 9.97 -19.90 6.05
CA GLY A 224 8.66 -19.75 5.41
C GLY A 224 8.78 -19.47 3.91
N ALA A 225 9.69 -18.58 3.51
CA ALA A 225 9.98 -18.29 2.11
C ALA A 225 10.47 -19.54 1.36
N LEU A 226 11.38 -20.31 1.96
CA LEU A 226 11.87 -21.57 1.39
C LEU A 226 10.72 -22.58 1.19
N VAL A 227 9.88 -22.78 2.21
CA VAL A 227 8.72 -23.68 2.11
C VAL A 227 7.73 -23.22 1.03
N MET A 228 7.46 -21.91 0.93
CA MET A 228 6.59 -21.36 -0.12
C MET A 228 7.17 -21.59 -1.53
N PHE A 229 8.48 -21.41 -1.71
CA PHE A 229 9.14 -21.69 -2.99
C PHE A 229 9.14 -23.18 -3.35
N LEU A 230 9.37 -24.06 -2.36
CA LEU A 230 9.26 -25.50 -2.57
C LEU A 230 7.84 -25.90 -2.99
N GLY A 231 6.82 -25.35 -2.32
CA GLY A 231 5.43 -25.55 -2.70
C GLY A 231 5.14 -25.12 -4.14
N ALA A 232 5.58 -23.92 -4.52
CA ALA A 232 5.43 -23.41 -5.89
C ALA A 232 6.16 -24.29 -6.92
N PHE A 233 7.35 -24.79 -6.60
CA PHE A 233 8.11 -25.71 -7.45
C PHE A 233 7.37 -27.06 -7.64
N LEU A 234 6.79 -27.62 -6.58
CA LEU A 234 6.00 -28.85 -6.67
C LEU A 234 4.73 -28.65 -7.51
N MET A 235 4.07 -27.49 -7.40
CA MET A 235 2.89 -27.16 -8.22
C MET A 235 3.21 -27.13 -9.72
N ARG A 236 4.42 -26.70 -10.10
CA ARG A 236 4.90 -26.78 -11.48
C ARG A 236 5.01 -28.23 -11.97
N GLY A 237 5.41 -29.15 -11.11
CA GLY A 237 5.57 -30.57 -11.45
C GLY A 237 4.24 -31.30 -11.73
N ILE A 238 3.11 -30.77 -11.22
CA ILE A 238 1.76 -31.33 -11.41
C ILE A 238 0.90 -30.51 -12.40
N ASP A 239 1.51 -29.57 -13.12
CA ASP A 239 0.86 -28.67 -14.09
C ASP A 239 -0.42 -27.99 -13.54
N ALA A 240 -0.34 -27.48 -12.31
CA ALA A 240 -1.47 -26.82 -11.67
C ALA A 240 -1.86 -25.54 -12.44
N LYS A 241 -3.17 -25.36 -12.71
CA LYS A 241 -3.75 -24.26 -13.52
C LYS A 241 -3.24 -22.84 -13.21
N TYR A 242 -2.81 -22.57 -11.99
CA TYR A 242 -2.39 -21.23 -11.53
C TYR A 242 -0.93 -21.18 -11.05
N TYR A 243 -0.09 -22.18 -11.37
CA TYR A 243 1.27 -22.27 -10.84
C TYR A 243 2.11 -21.03 -11.19
N GLU A 244 2.01 -20.52 -12.42
CA GLU A 244 2.81 -19.39 -12.89
C GLU A 244 2.44 -18.11 -12.12
N THR A 245 1.15 -17.82 -12.03
CA THR A 245 0.62 -16.69 -11.26
C THR A 245 1.03 -16.78 -9.79
N ILE A 246 0.89 -17.95 -9.15
CA ILE A 246 1.27 -18.11 -7.74
C ILE A 246 2.78 -17.91 -7.56
N SER A 247 3.59 -18.53 -8.42
CA SER A 247 5.06 -18.47 -8.34
C SER A 247 5.57 -17.04 -8.49
N ILE A 248 5.07 -16.31 -9.49
CA ILE A 248 5.55 -14.95 -9.77
C ILE A 248 5.13 -13.96 -8.67
N ASN A 249 3.93 -14.11 -8.12
CA ASN A 249 3.49 -13.28 -7.00
C ASN A 249 4.28 -13.58 -5.72
N LEU A 250 4.62 -14.84 -5.46
CA LEU A 250 5.52 -15.20 -4.36
C LEU A 250 6.90 -14.55 -4.52
N ILE A 251 7.47 -14.58 -5.73
CA ILE A 251 8.75 -13.92 -6.03
C ILE A 251 8.66 -12.42 -5.73
N VAL A 252 7.62 -11.74 -6.21
CA VAL A 252 7.43 -10.30 -6.01
C VAL A 252 7.28 -9.94 -4.53
N LEU A 253 6.43 -10.66 -3.78
CA LEU A 253 6.18 -10.36 -2.36
C LEU A 253 7.38 -10.67 -1.48
N ILE A 254 8.08 -11.78 -1.71
CA ILE A 254 9.31 -12.12 -0.96
C ILE A 254 10.41 -11.12 -1.33
N GLY A 255 10.53 -10.76 -2.61
CA GLY A 255 11.43 -9.72 -3.10
C GLY A 255 11.21 -8.38 -2.39
N LEU A 256 9.95 -7.96 -2.17
CA LEU A 256 9.65 -6.76 -1.41
C LEU A 256 10.19 -6.83 0.03
N VAL A 257 10.01 -7.97 0.72
CA VAL A 257 10.53 -8.13 2.09
C VAL A 257 12.05 -8.08 2.11
N PHE A 258 12.71 -8.69 1.13
CA PHE A 258 14.17 -8.62 0.99
C PHE A 258 14.65 -7.18 0.72
N ILE A 259 13.96 -6.43 -0.14
CA ILE A 259 14.24 -5.01 -0.36
C ILE A 259 14.08 -4.22 0.94
N LEU A 260 12.98 -4.37 1.67
CA LEU A 260 12.75 -3.67 2.94
C LEU A 260 13.82 -4.01 3.99
N GLN A 261 14.20 -5.29 4.08
CA GLN A 261 15.29 -5.74 4.95
C GLN A 261 16.63 -5.13 4.52
N GLY A 262 16.93 -5.13 3.23
CA GLY A 262 18.15 -4.57 2.66
C GLY A 262 18.27 -3.08 2.91
N LEU A 263 17.20 -2.32 2.66
CA LEU A 263 17.13 -0.89 2.98
C LEU A 263 17.32 -0.65 4.47
N ALA A 264 16.78 -1.52 5.34
CA ALA A 264 17.00 -1.45 6.78
C ALA A 264 18.46 -1.73 7.19
N VAL A 265 19.17 -2.57 6.43
CA VAL A 265 20.62 -2.79 6.59
C VAL A 265 21.41 -1.56 6.17
N VAL A 266 21.13 -1.00 4.99
CA VAL A 266 21.75 0.23 4.50
C VAL A 266 21.54 1.36 5.51
N ASP A 267 20.30 1.55 5.97
CA ASP A 267 19.92 2.56 6.97
C ASP A 267 20.70 2.39 8.28
N PHE A 268 20.85 1.15 8.75
CA PHE A 268 21.60 0.83 9.97
C PHE A 268 23.09 1.21 9.86
N TYR A 269 23.75 0.87 8.75
CA TYR A 269 25.16 1.19 8.55
C TYR A 269 25.40 2.68 8.34
N LEU A 270 24.50 3.40 7.65
CA LEU A 270 24.57 4.85 7.52
C LEU A 270 24.52 5.55 8.89
N ILE A 271 23.65 5.08 9.80
CA ILE A 271 23.60 5.58 11.18
C ILE A 271 24.89 5.23 11.93
N LYS A 272 25.38 4.00 11.79
CA LYS A 272 26.62 3.55 12.44
C LYS A 272 27.83 4.37 11.97
N TRP A 273 27.85 4.79 10.71
CA TRP A 273 28.86 5.67 10.11
C TRP A 273 28.59 7.16 10.36
N LYS A 274 27.64 7.51 11.23
CA LYS A 274 27.30 8.89 11.62
C LYS A 274 26.97 9.81 10.42
N GLN A 275 26.38 9.25 9.37
CA GLN A 275 25.94 10.04 8.22
C GLN A 275 24.82 11.01 8.60
N ASN A 276 24.81 12.19 7.97
CA ASN A 276 23.79 13.20 8.24
C ASN A 276 22.41 12.78 7.68
N LYS A 277 21.34 13.49 8.07
CA LYS A 277 19.97 13.14 7.65
C LYS A 277 19.78 13.21 6.13
N PHE A 278 20.45 14.16 5.47
CA PHE A 278 20.32 14.39 4.03
C PHE A 278 20.99 13.28 3.21
N THR A 279 22.25 12.95 3.50
CA THR A 279 22.98 11.88 2.80
C THR A 279 22.31 10.53 3.02
N ARG A 280 21.79 10.29 4.22
CA ARG A 280 21.01 9.11 4.54
C ARG A 280 19.75 9.01 3.70
N PHE A 281 18.95 10.07 3.64
CA PHE A 281 17.74 10.13 2.82
C PHE A 281 18.06 9.92 1.33
N LEU A 282 19.05 10.67 0.80
CA LEU A 282 19.46 10.59 -0.60
C LEU A 282 19.92 9.18 -0.97
N THR A 283 20.74 8.54 -0.13
CA THR A 283 21.23 7.17 -0.38
C THR A 283 20.09 6.16 -0.46
N LEU A 284 19.11 6.26 0.44
CA LEU A 284 17.93 5.38 0.44
C LEU A 284 17.07 5.59 -0.81
N VAL A 285 16.85 6.84 -1.21
CA VAL A 285 16.08 7.18 -2.42
C VAL A 285 16.78 6.68 -3.67
N LEU A 286 18.09 6.96 -3.82
CA LEU A 286 18.88 6.48 -4.96
C LEU A 286 18.93 4.95 -5.03
N SER A 287 18.97 4.27 -3.88
CA SER A 287 18.93 2.80 -3.82
C SER A 287 17.62 2.22 -4.38
N ILE A 288 16.52 2.95 -4.28
CA ILE A 288 15.20 2.53 -4.81
C ILE A 288 15.09 2.86 -6.30
N ILE A 289 15.58 4.03 -6.73
CA ILE A 289 15.47 4.49 -8.12
C ILE A 289 16.37 3.67 -9.06
N LEU A 290 17.58 3.34 -8.62
CA LEU A 290 18.55 2.63 -9.45
C LEU A 290 18.32 1.11 -9.37
N THR A 291 17.65 0.52 -10.37
CA THR A 291 17.29 -0.91 -10.40
C THR A 291 18.45 -1.88 -10.11
N PRO A 292 19.67 -1.68 -10.65
CA PRO A 292 20.80 -2.55 -10.32
C PRO A 292 21.17 -2.47 -8.82
N VAL A 293 21.12 -1.27 -8.24
CA VAL A 293 21.39 -1.05 -6.82
C VAL A 293 20.30 -1.70 -5.97
N LEU A 294 19.03 -1.56 -6.36
CA LEU A 294 17.91 -2.18 -5.66
C LEU A 294 18.04 -3.70 -5.59
N THR A 295 18.55 -4.32 -6.66
CA THR A 295 18.81 -5.76 -6.71
C THR A 295 19.90 -6.16 -5.71
N VAL A 296 21.01 -5.40 -5.66
CA VAL A 296 22.06 -5.61 -4.66
C VAL A 296 21.53 -5.43 -3.23
N VAL A 297 20.71 -4.41 -3.00
CA VAL A 297 20.06 -4.15 -1.70
C VAL A 297 19.17 -5.33 -1.30
N SER A 298 18.38 -5.86 -2.22
CA SER A 298 17.54 -7.04 -1.98
C SER A 298 18.38 -8.25 -1.58
N LEU A 299 19.49 -8.52 -2.27
CA LEU A 299 20.42 -9.61 -1.92
C LEU A 299 21.01 -9.42 -0.51
N ILE A 300 21.45 -8.21 -0.17
CA ILE A 300 21.94 -7.87 1.18
C ILE A 300 20.84 -8.16 2.23
N GLY A 301 19.59 -7.82 1.93
CA GLY A 301 18.45 -8.11 2.79
C GLY A 301 18.23 -9.62 3.00
N GLY A 302 18.26 -10.41 1.93
CA GLY A 302 18.17 -11.87 2.00
C GLY A 302 19.30 -12.47 2.87
N ILE A 303 20.52 -11.99 2.71
CA ILE A 303 21.67 -12.45 3.50
C ILE A 303 21.54 -12.02 4.97
N ASP A 304 21.13 -10.78 5.26
CA ASP A 304 20.89 -10.32 6.64
C ASP A 304 19.76 -11.12 7.34
N LEU A 305 18.79 -11.65 6.59
CA LEU A 305 17.76 -12.53 7.16
C LEU A 305 18.31 -13.87 7.65
N VAL A 306 19.34 -14.40 7.02
CA VAL A 306 19.98 -15.66 7.43
C VAL A 306 21.03 -15.41 8.52
N PHE A 307 21.90 -14.42 8.32
CA PHE A 307 23.09 -14.22 9.15
C PHE A 307 22.93 -13.19 10.29
N ASP A 308 21.89 -12.34 10.27
CA ASP A 308 21.65 -11.27 11.26
C ASP A 308 22.89 -10.36 11.45
N PHE A 309 23.38 -9.72 10.38
CA PHE A 309 24.57 -8.86 10.43
C PHE A 309 24.43 -7.71 11.42
N ARG A 310 23.20 -7.20 11.57
CA ARG A 310 22.87 -6.13 12.51
C ARG A 310 22.77 -6.61 13.97
N LYS A 311 22.76 -7.93 14.23
CA LYS A 311 22.60 -8.58 15.54
C LYS A 311 21.35 -8.07 16.29
N ILE A 312 20.29 -7.73 15.56
CA ILE A 312 19.07 -7.16 16.15
C ILE A 312 18.20 -8.28 16.73
N ARG A 313 18.13 -9.43 16.06
CA ARG A 313 17.27 -10.55 16.47
C ARG A 313 17.88 -11.33 17.62
N ARG A 314 19.20 -11.54 17.61
CA ARG A 314 19.93 -12.19 18.73
C ARG A 314 19.82 -11.45 20.06
N ARG A 315 19.53 -10.14 20.06
CA ARG A 315 19.31 -9.36 21.29
C ARG A 315 17.90 -9.48 21.88
N LYS A 316 16.92 -9.99 21.14
CA LYS A 316 15.53 -10.18 21.64
C LYS A 316 15.30 -11.56 22.28
N ILE A 317 16.23 -12.49 22.09
CA ILE A 317 16.16 -13.88 22.59
C ILE A 317 16.89 -14.01 23.95
N LYS A 318 17.64 -12.97 24.35
CA LYS A 318 18.17 -12.79 25.71
C LYS A 318 17.28 -11.82 26.47
#